data_AF-A0A4V1X5R4-F1
#
_entry.id   AF-A0A4V1X5R4-F1
#
_cell.length_a   1.000
_cell.length_b   1.000
_cell.length_c   1.000
_cell.angle_alpha   90.00
_cell.angle_beta   90.00
_cell.angle_gamma   90.00
#
_symmetry.space_group_name_H-M   'P 1'
#
loop_
_entity.id
_entity.type
_entity.pdbx_description
1 polymer ?
#
loop_
_entity_poly.entity_id
_entity_poly.type
_entity_poly.pdbx_seq_one_letter_code
_entity_poly.pdbx_strand_id
1 'polypeptide(L)'
;MTKSCTLCSKPRDVLVRCQIDESQKWHFVCPGTCWKSVSGGVEDAKGMQEEYPYYRYGGMWKDRSADGPVSAKKPKKVKERQKEEMKAREGSTAMSSGIEK
;
A
#
# COMPACT_ATOMS: atom_id res chain seq x y z
N MET A 1 10.28 -8.04 -10.87
CA MET A 1 9.70 -8.20 -12.22
C MET A 1 9.12 -6.87 -12.69
N THR A 2 9.84 -6.11 -13.53
CA THR A 2 9.37 -4.80 -14.00
C THR A 2 8.07 -4.90 -14.77
N LYS A 3 7.00 -4.24 -14.30
CA LYS A 3 5.76 -4.09 -15.08
C LYS A 3 5.93 -2.97 -16.10
N SER A 4 5.23 -3.13 -17.22
CA SER A 4 5.15 -2.12 -18.27
C SER A 4 3.97 -1.18 -18.04
N CYS A 5 4.19 0.10 -18.34
CA CYS A 5 3.13 1.10 -18.37
C CYS A 5 2.10 0.76 -19.46
N THR A 6 0.80 0.84 -19.18
CA THR A 6 -0.25 0.56 -20.17
C THR A 6 -0.26 1.55 -21.33
N LEU A 7 0.15 2.81 -21.10
CA LEU A 7 0.08 3.87 -22.11
C LEU A 7 1.30 3.93 -23.03
N CYS A 8 2.50 3.71 -22.49
CA CYS A 8 3.74 3.85 -23.25
C CYS A 8 4.53 2.54 -23.38
N SER A 9 4.03 1.44 -22.81
CA SER A 9 4.65 0.10 -22.80
C SER A 9 6.07 0.04 -22.22
N LYS A 10 6.57 1.13 -21.63
CA LYS A 10 7.92 1.19 -21.06
C LYS A 10 7.96 0.44 -19.73
N PRO A 11 8.95 -0.45 -19.53
CA PRO A 11 9.16 -1.10 -18.24
C PRO A 11 9.71 -0.08 -17.24
N ARG A 12 9.08 0.00 -16.06
CA ARG A 12 9.50 0.86 -14.95
C ARG A 12 9.43 0.08 -13.65
N ASP A 13 10.28 0.45 -12.70
CA ASP A 13 10.26 -0.11 -11.35
C ASP A 13 9.12 0.46 -10.49
N VAL A 14 8.74 1.71 -10.77
CA VAL A 14 7.67 2.45 -10.10
C VAL A 14 6.58 2.83 -11.09
N LEU A 15 5.33 2.49 -10.78
CA LEU A 15 4.14 2.81 -11.57
C LEU A 15 3.03 3.30 -10.63
N VAL A 16 2.12 4.12 -11.15
CA VAL A 16 0.90 4.52 -10.46
C VAL A 16 -0.21 3.56 -10.85
N ARG A 17 -0.93 3.02 -9.88
CA ARG A 17 -2.12 2.21 -10.12
C ARG A 17 -3.34 3.13 -10.14
N CYS A 18 -4.06 3.18 -11.25
CA CYS A 18 -5.27 4.00 -11.37
C CYS A 18 -6.33 3.31 -12.24
N GLN A 19 -7.61 3.59 -11.96
CA GLN A 19 -8.70 3.32 -12.91
C GLN A 19 -8.87 4.58 -13.75
N ILE A 20 -9.09 4.42 -15.06
CA ILE A 20 -9.22 5.54 -16.01
C ILE A 20 -10.42 5.37 -16.94
N ASP A 21 -11.13 4.24 -16.84
CA ASP A 21 -12.10 3.77 -17.81
C ASP A 21 -13.35 3.26 -17.08
N GLU A 22 -14.51 3.28 -17.73
CA GLU A 22 -15.78 2.78 -17.19
C GLU A 22 -15.71 1.28 -16.83
N SER A 23 -14.79 0.56 -17.45
CA SER A 23 -14.50 -0.85 -17.17
C SER A 23 -14.07 -1.12 -15.73
N GLN A 24 -13.73 -0.07 -14.95
CA GLN A 24 -13.23 -0.17 -13.57
C GLN A 24 -11.99 -1.05 -13.43
N LYS A 25 -11.27 -1.28 -14.54
CA LYS A 25 -10.04 -2.05 -14.56
C LYS A 25 -8.90 -1.20 -14.02
N TRP A 26 -8.02 -1.84 -13.26
CA TRP A 26 -6.83 -1.18 -12.73
C TRP A 26 -5.73 -1.17 -13.77
N HIS A 27 -5.31 0.02 -14.18
CA HIS A 27 -4.20 0.24 -15.08
C HIS A 27 -2.95 0.66 -14.30
N PHE A 28 -1.78 0.39 -14.88
CA PHE A 28 -0.51 0.83 -14.34
C PHE A 28 0.11 1.86 -15.28
N VAL A 29 0.30 3.08 -14.80
CA VAL A 29 0.80 4.19 -15.61
C VAL A 29 2.10 4.75 -15.06
N CYS A 30 2.92 5.32 -15.94
CA CYS A 30 4.21 5.88 -15.53
C CYS A 30 4.02 7.20 -14.75
N PRO A 31 4.67 7.39 -13.58
CA PRO A 31 4.68 8.68 -12.91
C PRO A 31 5.41 9.70 -13.80
N GLY A 32 4.78 10.85 -14.04
CA GLY A 32 5.24 11.84 -15.01
C GLY A 32 4.24 12.02 -16.14
N THR A 33 4.66 11.84 -17.39
CA THR A 33 3.85 12.19 -18.57
C THR A 33 2.57 11.36 -18.70
N CYS A 34 2.67 10.03 -18.51
CA CYS A 34 1.51 9.15 -18.66
C CYS A 34 0.44 9.46 -17.60
N TRP A 35 0.88 9.61 -16.35
CA TRP A 35 -0.01 9.93 -15.24
C TRP A 35 -0.65 11.31 -15.39
N LYS A 36 0.15 12.35 -15.72
CA LYS A 36 -0.39 13.69 -16.01
C LYS A 36 -1.43 13.69 -17.12
N SER A 37 -1.27 12.82 -18.12
CA SER A 37 -2.23 12.71 -19.24
C SER A 37 -3.58 12.11 -18.82
N VAL A 38 -3.62 11.26 -17.79
CA VAL A 38 -4.87 10.60 -17.33
C VAL A 38 -5.50 11.26 -16.10
N SER A 39 -4.73 12.03 -15.33
CA SER A 39 -5.23 12.71 -14.13
C SER A 39 -5.25 14.23 -14.28
N GLY A 40 -4.90 14.77 -15.46
CA GLY A 40 -4.66 16.20 -15.67
C GLY A 40 -3.46 16.76 -14.86
N GLY A 41 -2.66 15.88 -14.24
CA GLY A 41 -1.59 16.27 -13.32
C GLY A 41 -2.08 16.66 -11.92
N VAL A 42 -3.34 16.39 -11.60
CA VAL A 42 -3.93 16.60 -10.26
C VAL A 42 -4.09 15.25 -9.57
N GLU A 43 -3.68 15.18 -8.30
CA GLU A 43 -3.94 14.01 -7.46
C GLU A 43 -5.46 13.90 -7.23
N ASP A 44 -6.02 12.73 -7.58
CA ASP A 44 -7.46 12.40 -7.50
C ASP A 44 -8.40 13.18 -8.43
N ALA A 45 -7.88 13.81 -9.49
CA ALA A 45 -8.70 14.62 -10.41
C ALA A 45 -9.61 15.64 -9.66
N LYS A 46 -9.12 16.15 -8.52
CA LYS A 46 -9.87 17.05 -7.64
C LYS A 46 -10.16 18.36 -8.38
N GLY A 47 -11.39 18.51 -8.86
CA GLY A 47 -11.83 19.64 -9.71
C GLY A 47 -11.94 19.32 -11.22
N MET A 48 -11.59 18.10 -11.65
CA MET A 48 -11.80 17.60 -13.03
C MET A 48 -12.66 16.32 -13.03
N GLN A 49 -13.54 16.15 -12.05
CA GLN A 49 -14.46 15.00 -11.97
C GLN A 49 -15.36 14.91 -13.22
N GLU A 50 -15.64 16.04 -13.86
CA GLU A 50 -16.43 16.14 -15.09
C GLU A 50 -15.67 15.60 -16.32
N GLU A 51 -14.36 15.81 -16.37
CA GLU A 51 -13.47 15.35 -17.45
C GLU A 51 -12.98 13.91 -17.23
N TYR A 52 -12.85 13.49 -15.96
CA TYR A 52 -12.38 12.18 -15.56
C TYR A 52 -13.30 11.51 -14.53
N PRO A 53 -14.57 11.21 -14.87
CA PRO A 53 -15.55 10.67 -13.93
C PRO A 53 -15.17 9.29 -13.38
N TYR A 54 -14.42 8.51 -14.17
CA TYR A 54 -13.99 7.16 -13.82
C TYR A 54 -12.58 7.11 -13.23
N TYR A 55 -11.90 8.25 -13.08
CA TYR A 55 -10.53 8.26 -12.58
C TYR A 55 -10.50 7.97 -11.08
N ARG A 56 -9.82 6.88 -10.69
CA ARG A 56 -9.67 6.49 -9.28
C ARG A 56 -8.22 6.17 -8.97
N TYR A 57 -7.68 6.84 -7.96
CA TYR A 57 -6.33 6.59 -7.48
C TYR A 57 -6.26 5.30 -6.64
N GLY A 58 -5.38 4.38 -7.04
CA GLY A 58 -5.21 3.05 -6.43
C GLY A 58 -3.89 2.86 -5.67
N GLY A 59 -3.13 3.94 -5.49
CA GLY A 59 -1.82 3.92 -4.85
C GLY A 59 -0.65 3.68 -5.80
N MET A 60 0.56 3.83 -5.26
CA MET A 60 1.80 3.62 -6.00
C MET A 60 2.19 2.14 -5.99
N TRP A 61 2.41 1.58 -7.17
CA TRP A 61 2.95 0.25 -7.37
C TRP A 61 4.47 0.33 -7.53
N LYS A 62 5.19 -0.51 -6.80
CA LYS A 62 6.64 -0.67 -6.91
C LYS A 62 6.97 -2.15 -7.00
N ASP A 63 8.06 -2.48 -7.69
CA ASP A 63 8.52 -3.86 -7.76
C ASP A 63 9.02 -4.31 -6.38
N ARG A 64 8.35 -5.33 -5.84
CA ARG A 64 8.67 -5.93 -4.53
C ARG A 64 9.96 -6.76 -4.54
N SER A 65 10.60 -7.00 -5.69
CA SER A 65 11.87 -7.71 -5.74
C SER A 65 13.08 -6.81 -5.53
N ALA A 66 12.96 -5.49 -5.72
CA ALA A 66 14.04 -4.53 -5.46
C ALA A 66 14.19 -4.21 -3.97
N ASP A 67 13.07 -4.16 -3.24
CA ASP A 67 13.02 -4.01 -1.79
C ASP A 67 12.72 -5.38 -1.16
N GLY A 68 13.75 -6.07 -0.67
CA GLY A 68 13.60 -7.30 0.13
C GLY A 68 12.49 -7.16 1.19
N PRO A 69 11.93 -8.28 1.68
CA PRO A 69 10.54 -8.41 2.12
C PRO A 69 10.02 -7.19 2.89
N VAL A 70 9.45 -6.22 2.15
CA VAL A 70 8.54 -5.19 2.69
C VAL A 70 7.19 -5.85 2.98
N SER A 71 7.27 -6.87 3.83
CA SER A 71 6.13 -7.46 4.47
C SER A 71 5.89 -6.62 5.71
N ALA A 72 4.69 -6.05 5.82
CA ALA A 72 4.15 -5.57 7.09
C ALA A 72 4.13 -6.66 8.20
N LYS A 73 4.68 -7.86 7.94
CA LYS A 73 5.04 -8.84 8.95
C LYS A 73 6.11 -8.26 9.85
N LYS A 74 5.72 -8.00 11.10
CA LYS A 74 6.65 -7.79 12.20
C LYS A 74 7.75 -8.85 12.16
N PRO A 75 9.04 -8.46 12.27
CA PRO A 75 10.13 -9.42 12.33
C PRO A 75 9.88 -10.43 13.45
N LYS A 76 10.22 -11.70 13.21
CA LYS A 76 9.96 -12.80 14.17
C LYS A 76 10.49 -12.47 15.57
N LYS A 77 11.68 -11.86 15.65
CA LYS A 77 12.30 -11.40 16.90
C LYS A 77 11.42 -10.41 17.69
N VAL A 78 10.76 -9.48 17.01
CA VAL A 78 9.85 -8.51 17.64
C VAL A 78 8.58 -9.18 18.12
N LYS A 79 8.06 -10.16 17.36
CA LYS A 79 6.87 -10.95 17.74
C LYS A 79 7.12 -11.79 18.99
N GLU A 80 8.28 -12.43 19.10
CA GLU A 80 8.63 -13.28 20.25
C GLU A 80 8.78 -12.44 21.53
N ARG A 81 9.51 -11.32 21.46
CA ARG A 81 9.69 -10.41 22.61
C ARG A 81 8.35 -9.93 23.17
N GLN A 82 7.43 -9.50 22.30
CA GLN A 82 6.10 -9.04 22.76
C GLN A 82 5.26 -10.16 23.38
N LYS A 83 5.40 -11.40 22.90
CA LYS A 83 4.74 -12.56 23.49
C LYS A 83 5.26 -12.85 24.89
N GLU A 84 6.57 -12.73 25.11
CA GLU A 84 7.18 -12.90 26.43
C GLU A 84 6.78 -11.77 27.38
N GLU A 85 6.79 -10.51 26.92
CA GLU A 85 6.34 -9.36 27.70
C GLU A 85 4.85 -9.47 28.09
N MET A 86 3.98 -9.97 27.20
CA MET A 86 2.57 -10.22 27.49
C MET A 86 2.40 -11.34 28.53
N LYS A 87 3.11 -12.47 28.34
CA LYS A 87 3.09 -13.60 29.29
C LYS A 87 3.57 -13.18 30.69
N ALA A 88 4.56 -12.30 30.77
CA ALA A 88 5.03 -11.76 32.05
C ALA A 88 3.96 -10.88 32.74
N ARG A 89 3.23 -10.04 32.00
CA ARG A 89 2.15 -9.20 32.55
C ARG A 89 0.94 -10.01 33.00
N GLU A 90 0.58 -11.07 32.28
CA GLU A 90 -0.50 -11.99 32.67
C GLU A 90 -0.13 -12.77 33.95
N GLY A 91 1.14 -13.20 34.07
CA GLY A 91 1.65 -13.83 35.29
C GLY A 91 1.64 -12.91 36.51
N SER A 92 1.99 -11.62 36.35
CA SER A 92 1.92 -10.65 37.45
C SER A 92 0.49 -10.28 37.85
N THR A 93 -0.45 -10.22 36.89
CA THR A 93 -1.86 -9.93 37.18
C THR A 93 -2.54 -11.07 37.96
N ALA A 94 -2.22 -12.32 37.62
CA ALA A 94 -2.74 -13.50 38.32
C ALA A 94 -2.23 -13.62 39.78
N MET A 95 -1.07 -13.05 40.12
CA MET A 95 -0.53 -13.04 41.49
C MET A 95 -1.16 -11.94 42.37
N SER A 96 -1.70 -10.87 41.78
CA SER A 96 -2.32 -9.75 42.52
C SER A 96 -3.80 -9.94 42.85
N SER A 97 -4.52 -10.86 42.21
CA SER A 97 -5.95 -11.13 42.50
C SER A 97 -6.19 -12.25 43.53
N GLY A 98 -5.14 -12.73 44.21
CA GLY A 98 -5.21 -13.78 45.23
C GLY A 98 -5.12 -13.30 46.68
N ILE A 99 -5.20 -11.98 46.93
CA ILE A 99 -5.22 -11.39 48.28
C ILE A 99 -6.48 -10.52 48.38
N GLU A 100 -7.61 -11.15 48.64
CA GLU A 100 -8.76 -10.51 49.31
C GLU A 100 -9.26 -11.52 50.35
N LYS A 101 -9.27 -11.08 51.61
CA LYS A 101 -9.61 -11.83 52.81
C LYS A 101 -10.52 -10.94 53.65
#